data_AF-A0AA44ZEY3-F1
#
_entry.id   AF-A0AA44ZEY3-F1
#
_cell.length_a   1.000
_cell.length_b   1.000
_cell.length_c   1.000
_cell.angle_alpha   90.00
_cell.angle_beta   90.00
_cell.angle_gamma   90.00
#
_symmetry.space_group_name_H-M   'P 1'
#
loop_
_entity.id
_entity.type
_entity.pdbx_description
1 polymer ?
#
loop_
_entity_poly.entity_id
_entity_poly.type
_entity_poly.pdbx_seq_one_letter_code
_entity_poly.pdbx_strand_id
1 'polypeptide(L)'
;MPRRVSLPGANELFRPTVGSNEPQSVEVSQQSKAHRARKTSQDATSCGKHAGSGRVRHDEKITVYVSTEELIALETARLTMRSQGINADRGRIVRASVAMALADFEENGEDSALAHLLATD
;
A
#
# COMPACT_ATOMS: atom_id res chain seq x y z
N MET A 1 2.40 -40.67 -20.68
CA MET A 1 1.36 -40.04 -19.84
C MET A 1 2.01 -39.48 -18.58
N PRO A 2 1.89 -38.18 -18.27
CA PRO A 2 2.57 -37.60 -17.12
C PRO A 2 1.78 -37.96 -15.86
N ARG A 3 2.40 -38.67 -14.91
CA ARG A 3 1.82 -38.94 -13.59
C ARG A 3 1.87 -37.63 -12.79
N ARG A 4 0.71 -37.08 -12.44
CA ARG A 4 0.64 -35.96 -11.50
C ARG A 4 0.99 -36.49 -10.11
N VAL A 5 2.14 -36.07 -9.60
CA VAL A 5 2.54 -36.32 -8.21
C VAL A 5 1.68 -35.42 -7.34
N SER A 6 0.92 -36.00 -6.42
CA SER A 6 0.13 -35.26 -5.44
C SER A 6 1.04 -34.72 -4.33
N LEU A 7 1.11 -33.41 -4.18
CA LEU A 7 1.79 -32.77 -3.05
C LEU A 7 0.85 -32.77 -1.83
N PRO A 8 1.38 -33.03 -0.62
CA PRO A 8 0.59 -33.02 0.60
C PRO A 8 -0.01 -31.63 0.84
N GLY A 9 -1.28 -31.60 1.28
CA GLY A 9 -2.00 -30.35 1.52
C GLY A 9 -1.51 -29.62 2.78
N ALA A 10 -1.80 -28.32 2.88
CA ALA A 10 -1.40 -27.50 4.04
C ALA A 10 -1.91 -28.07 5.39
N ASN A 11 -3.07 -28.74 5.39
CA ASN A 11 -3.62 -29.40 6.58
C ASN A 11 -2.76 -30.57 7.10
N GLU A 12 -1.86 -31.12 6.28
CA GLU A 12 -0.90 -32.15 6.69
C GLU A 12 0.38 -31.53 7.25
N LEU A 13 0.80 -30.38 6.71
CA LEU A 13 2.00 -29.67 7.13
C LEU A 13 1.85 -29.01 8.51
N PHE A 14 0.63 -28.63 8.88
CA PHE A 14 0.35 -27.86 10.10
C PHE A 14 -0.55 -28.60 11.09
N ARG A 15 -0.41 -29.93 11.22
CA ARG A 15 -1.10 -30.66 12.30
C ARG A 15 -0.50 -30.31 13.66
N PRO A 16 -1.30 -29.80 14.62
CA PRO A 16 -0.86 -29.62 16.00
C PRO A 16 -0.67 -30.99 16.65
N THR A 17 0.54 -31.30 17.12
CA THR A 17 0.85 -32.55 17.81
C THR A 17 0.29 -32.53 19.25
N VAL A 18 -0.98 -32.90 19.41
CA VAL A 18 -1.53 -33.31 20.71
C VAL A 18 -2.41 -34.56 20.54
N GLY A 19 -1.89 -35.72 20.99
CA GLY A 19 -2.67 -36.92 21.31
C GLY A 19 -2.96 -37.88 20.14
N SER A 20 -2.50 -39.12 20.32
CA SER A 20 -2.49 -40.30 19.44
C SER A 20 -3.84 -40.85 18.93
N ASN A 21 -3.79 -41.56 17.77
CA ASN A 21 -4.68 -42.61 17.20
C ASN A 21 -6.19 -42.27 16.99
N GLU A 22 -6.91 -42.55 15.89
CA GLU A 22 -6.91 -43.61 14.86
C GLU A 22 -7.59 -43.07 13.56
N PRO A 23 -7.62 -43.80 12.42
CA PRO A 23 -8.05 -43.31 11.12
C PRO A 23 -9.56 -43.47 10.89
N GLN A 24 -10.19 -42.47 10.29
CA GLN A 24 -11.48 -42.67 9.60
C GLN A 24 -11.42 -42.07 8.20
N SER A 25 -11.30 -42.97 7.22
CA SER A 25 -11.81 -42.74 5.87
C SER A 25 -13.30 -42.45 5.95
N VAL A 26 -13.73 -41.32 5.39
CA VAL A 26 -15.05 -41.21 4.75
C VAL A 26 -14.96 -40.24 3.57
N GLU A 27 -15.39 -40.81 2.46
CA GLU A 27 -15.57 -40.25 1.13
C GLU A 27 -16.61 -39.12 1.04
N VAL A 28 -16.38 -38.22 0.06
CA VAL A 28 -17.36 -37.61 -0.86
C VAL A 28 -18.45 -36.68 -0.28
N SER A 29 -18.42 -35.38 -0.65
CA SER A 29 -19.29 -34.82 -1.71
C SER A 29 -19.31 -33.28 -1.77
N GLN A 30 -18.97 -32.78 -2.95
CA GLN A 30 -19.60 -31.72 -3.75
C GLN A 30 -20.43 -30.58 -3.11
N GLN A 31 -20.02 -29.36 -3.48
CA GLN A 31 -20.83 -28.20 -3.90
C GLN A 31 -22.02 -27.75 -3.03
N SER A 32 -21.94 -26.50 -2.56
CA SER A 32 -22.95 -25.50 -2.93
C SER A 32 -22.40 -24.07 -2.84
N LYS A 33 -22.75 -23.29 -3.85
CA LYS A 33 -22.48 -21.86 -4.01
C LYS A 33 -23.36 -21.02 -3.07
N ALA A 34 -22.97 -19.75 -2.97
CA ALA A 34 -23.82 -18.56 -2.80
C ALA A 34 -23.88 -17.94 -1.39
N HIS A 35 -23.14 -16.82 -1.30
CA HIS A 35 -23.55 -15.54 -0.72
C HIS A 35 -24.22 -15.54 0.67
N ARG A 36 -23.46 -15.12 1.69
CA ARG A 36 -24.01 -14.28 2.74
C ARG A 36 -22.97 -13.31 3.31
N ALA A 37 -23.22 -12.03 3.01
CA ALA A 37 -22.88 -10.83 3.78
C ALA A 37 -21.74 -10.91 4.80
N ARG A 38 -20.59 -10.29 4.51
CA ARG A 38 -19.68 -9.77 5.55
C ARG A 38 -19.96 -8.28 5.75
N LYS A 39 -20.88 -7.99 6.68
CA LYS A 39 -20.75 -6.85 7.58
C LYS A 39 -19.72 -7.25 8.65
N THR A 40 -18.62 -6.51 8.78
CA THR A 40 -17.90 -6.32 10.04
C THR A 40 -17.03 -5.06 9.90
N SER A 41 -17.40 -3.96 10.55
CA SER A 41 -16.79 -3.49 11.81
C SER A 41 -15.39 -2.95 11.55
N GLN A 42 -15.19 -1.62 11.50
CA GLN A 42 -14.84 -0.85 12.71
C GLN A 42 -13.91 -1.66 13.62
N ASP A 43 -12.61 -1.52 13.37
CA ASP A 43 -11.61 -1.77 14.40
C ASP A 43 -10.96 -0.43 14.74
N ALA A 44 -11.50 0.17 15.79
CA ALA A 44 -11.00 1.37 16.42
C ALA A 44 -10.35 0.94 17.73
N THR A 45 -9.12 0.46 17.70
CA THR A 45 -8.23 0.47 18.87
C THR A 45 -6.75 0.50 18.47
N SER A 46 -6.16 1.70 18.41
CA SER A 46 -4.84 1.90 19.02
C SER A 46 -4.70 3.35 19.49
N CYS A 47 -4.69 3.48 20.81
CA CYS A 47 -4.29 4.67 21.52
C CYS A 47 -2.81 4.92 21.24
N GLY A 48 -2.53 5.89 20.37
CA GLY A 48 -1.25 6.57 20.25
C GLY A 48 -1.56 8.05 20.06
N LYS A 49 -1.27 8.87 21.07
CA LYS A 49 -1.50 10.32 21.11
C LYS A 49 -0.56 11.08 20.16
N HIS A 50 -0.57 10.72 18.89
CA HIS A 50 -0.08 11.55 17.80
C HIS A 50 -1.22 11.61 16.81
N ALA A 51 -2.08 12.61 16.95
CA ALA A 51 -3.05 12.97 15.93
C ALA A 51 -2.26 13.35 14.68
N GLY A 52 -1.94 12.34 13.85
CA GLY A 52 -1.37 12.56 12.54
C GLY A 52 -2.36 13.44 11.79
N SER A 53 -1.90 14.63 11.37
CA SER A 53 -2.57 15.48 10.39
C SER A 53 -3.33 14.59 9.41
N GLY A 54 -4.67 14.69 9.43
CA GLY A 54 -5.56 13.66 8.92
C GLY A 54 -5.29 13.22 7.48
N ARG A 55 -5.72 12.00 7.14
CA ARG A 55 -5.75 11.53 5.76
C ARG A 55 -6.81 12.31 5.00
N VAL A 56 -6.38 13.31 4.24
CA VAL A 56 -7.24 14.04 3.29
C VAL A 56 -7.69 13.06 2.19
N ARG A 57 -8.99 13.00 1.94
CA ARG A 57 -9.54 12.23 0.81
C ARG A 57 -9.37 13.05 -0.46
N HIS A 58 -8.83 12.43 -1.49
CA HIS A 58 -8.73 12.99 -2.83
C HIS A 58 -9.60 12.12 -3.76
N ASP A 59 -10.43 12.77 -4.56
CA ASP A 59 -11.38 12.07 -5.44
C ASP A 59 -10.72 11.67 -6.78
N GLU A 60 -9.70 12.41 -7.18
CA GLU A 60 -8.95 12.19 -8.42
C GLU A 60 -7.55 11.64 -8.14
N LYS A 61 -7.06 10.81 -9.07
CA LYS A 61 -5.69 10.29 -9.05
C LYS A 61 -4.99 10.54 -10.37
N ILE A 62 -3.71 10.88 -10.28
CA ILE A 62 -2.76 10.84 -11.39
C ILE A 62 -1.73 9.75 -11.11
N THR A 63 -1.23 9.10 -12.16
CA THR A 63 -0.13 8.12 -12.06
C THR A 63 1.05 8.69 -12.81
N VAL A 64 2.22 8.70 -12.17
CA VAL A 64 3.46 9.22 -12.75
C VAL A 64 4.49 8.10 -12.78
N TYR A 65 5.18 7.96 -13.91
CA TYR A 65 6.35 7.10 -14.01
C TYR A 65 7.58 7.89 -13.58
N VAL A 66 8.40 7.27 -12.74
CA VAL A 66 9.66 7.85 -12.26
C VAL A 66 10.77 6.84 -12.52
N SER A 67 11.97 7.35 -12.76
CA SER A 67 13.18 6.55 -12.83
C SER A 67 13.50 5.93 -11.46
N THR A 68 14.37 4.92 -11.48
CA THR A 68 14.88 4.31 -10.24
C THR A 68 15.60 5.32 -9.37
N GLU A 69 16.37 6.23 -9.97
CA GLU A 69 17.15 7.25 -9.25
C GLU A 69 16.23 8.25 -8.53
N GLU A 70 15.19 8.73 -9.21
CA GLU A 70 14.18 9.62 -8.61
C GLU A 70 13.42 8.94 -7.47
N LEU A 71 13.07 7.65 -7.63
CA LEU A 71 12.40 6.89 -6.57
C LEU A 71 13.30 6.75 -5.33
N ILE A 72 14.60 6.49 -5.53
CA ILE A 72 15.57 6.40 -4.43
C ILE A 72 15.72 7.76 -3.74
N ALA A 73 15.80 8.85 -4.51
CA ALA A 73 15.89 10.21 -3.97
C ALA A 73 14.65 10.55 -3.11
N LEU A 74 13.45 10.21 -3.60
CA LEU A 74 12.20 10.41 -2.87
C LEU A 74 12.15 9.63 -1.55
N GLU A 75 12.59 8.37 -1.55
CA GLU A 75 12.65 7.54 -0.34
C GLU A 75 13.68 8.05 0.68
N THR A 76 14.82 8.50 0.19
CA THR A 76 15.88 9.08 1.03
C THR A 76 15.38 10.35 1.70
N ALA A 77 14.72 11.24 0.95
CA ALA A 77 14.09 12.43 1.49
C ALA A 77 13.03 12.08 2.55
N ARG A 78 12.17 11.09 2.27
CA ARG A 78 11.14 10.62 3.21
C ARG A 78 11.74 10.11 4.53
N LEU A 79 12.81 9.32 4.48
CA LEU A 79 13.49 8.83 5.69
C LEU A 79 14.16 9.97 6.47
N THR A 80 14.73 10.95 5.76
CA THR A 80 15.35 12.15 6.36
C THR A 80 14.31 13.01 7.07
N MET A 81 13.15 13.25 6.45
CA MET A 81 12.05 13.96 7.10
C MET A 81 11.53 13.21 8.33
N ARG A 82 11.48 11.87 8.26
CA ARG A 82 11.04 11.04 9.39
C ARG A 82 12.00 11.10 10.58
N SER A 83 13.32 11.19 10.36
CA SER A 83 14.29 11.35 11.44
C SER A 83 14.11 12.68 12.19
N GLN A 84 13.56 13.69 11.52
CA GLN A 84 13.18 14.99 12.08
C GLN A 84 11.76 14.99 12.69
N GLY A 85 11.08 13.85 12.74
CA GLY A 85 9.72 13.71 13.28
C GLY A 85 8.61 14.10 12.29
N ILE A 86 8.93 14.43 11.05
CA ILE A 86 7.94 14.75 10.02
C ILE A 86 7.51 13.47 9.32
N ASN A 87 6.27 13.03 9.59
CA ASN A 87 5.72 11.82 8.99
C ASN A 87 4.96 12.15 7.69
N ALA A 88 5.57 11.81 6.55
CA ALA A 88 4.98 11.96 5.23
C ALA A 88 5.11 10.67 4.42
N ASP A 89 4.04 10.31 3.71
CA ASP A 89 4.09 9.30 2.66
C ASP A 89 4.51 9.91 1.31
N ARG A 90 4.77 9.06 0.31
CA ARG A 90 5.16 9.47 -1.04
C ARG A 90 4.16 10.46 -1.65
N GLY A 91 2.86 10.16 -1.54
CA GLY A 91 1.81 11.00 -2.12
C GLY A 91 1.72 12.35 -1.43
N ARG A 92 1.92 12.41 -0.11
CA ARG A 92 1.98 13.68 0.64
C ARG A 92 3.15 14.55 0.17
N ILE A 93 4.32 13.96 -0.04
CA ILE A 93 5.49 14.68 -0.56
C ILE A 93 5.19 15.22 -1.95
N VAL A 94 4.77 14.36 -2.87
CA VAL A 94 4.48 14.75 -4.27
C VAL A 94 3.42 15.86 -4.33
N ARG A 95 2.31 15.72 -3.58
CA ARG A 95 1.27 16.77 -3.54
C ARG A 95 1.79 18.10 -3.01
N ALA A 96 2.63 18.08 -1.98
CA ALA A 96 3.22 19.31 -1.43
C ALA A 96 4.15 19.97 -2.44
N SER A 97 5.00 19.19 -3.13
CA SER A 97 5.89 19.69 -4.19
C SER A 97 5.11 20.30 -5.35
N VAL A 98 4.03 19.64 -5.79
CA VAL A 98 3.15 20.18 -6.86
C VAL A 98 2.48 21.48 -6.41
N ALA A 99 1.96 21.54 -5.18
CA ALA A 99 1.35 22.77 -4.66
C ALA A 99 2.35 23.93 -4.59
N MET A 100 3.59 23.67 -4.16
CA MET A 100 4.65 24.68 -4.15
C MET A 100 5.00 25.18 -5.55
N ALA A 101 5.12 24.26 -6.52
CA ALA A 101 5.43 24.61 -7.90
C ALA A 101 4.31 25.41 -8.58
N LEU A 102 3.04 25.07 -8.28
CA LEU A 102 1.89 25.83 -8.79
C LEU A 102 1.80 27.21 -8.16
N ALA A 103 2.06 27.34 -6.85
CA ALA A 103 2.09 28.65 -6.18
C ALA A 103 3.20 29.56 -6.75
N ASP A 104 4.39 29.00 -6.99
CA ASP A 104 5.50 29.72 -7.64
C ASP A 104 5.13 30.17 -9.06
N PHE A 105 4.46 29.29 -9.83
CA PHE A 105 3.99 29.63 -11.17
C PHE A 105 2.88 30.70 -11.16
N GLU A 106 1.97 30.66 -10.19
CA GLU A 106 0.93 31.69 -10.04
C GLU A 106 1.51 33.07 -9.68
N GLU A 107 2.57 33.11 -8.88
CA GLU A 107 3.23 34.36 -8.45
C GLU A 107 4.16 34.93 -9.52
N ASN A 108 4.98 34.08 -10.15
CA ASN A 108 6.07 34.49 -11.04
C ASN A 108 5.80 34.25 -12.53
N GLY A 109 4.75 33.49 -12.88
CA GLY A 109 4.39 33.20 -14.27
C GLY A 109 5.51 32.52 -15.05
N GLU A 110 5.90 33.14 -16.17
CA GLU A 110 6.94 32.63 -17.08
C GLU A 110 8.34 32.61 -16.45
N ASP A 111 8.58 33.42 -15.41
CA ASP A 111 9.85 33.49 -14.68
C ASP A 111 9.95 32.44 -13.55
N SER A 112 8.91 31.62 -13.36
CA SER A 112 8.92 30.56 -12.33
C SER A 112 9.88 29.43 -12.65
N ALA A 113 10.35 28.73 -11.60
CA ALA A 113 11.27 27.61 -11.77
C ALA A 113 10.62 26.47 -12.59
N LEU A 114 9.31 26.28 -12.43
CA LEU A 114 8.54 25.30 -13.19
C LEU A 114 8.49 25.64 -14.67
N ALA A 115 8.23 26.91 -15.02
CA ALA A 115 8.18 27.36 -16.41
C ALA A 115 9.54 27.19 -17.10
N HIS A 116 10.63 27.59 -16.44
CA HIS A 116 11.98 27.43 -16.98
C HIS A 116 12.36 25.96 -17.21
N LEU A 117 12.02 25.07 -16.28
CA LEU A 117 12.32 23.63 -16.41
C LEU A 117 11.61 23.03 -17.63
N LEU A 118 10.32 23.36 -17.82
CA LEU A 118 9.50 22.81 -18.90
C LEU A 118 9.71 23.49 -20.27
N ALA A 119 10.29 24.69 -20.30
CA ALA A 119 10.62 25.38 -21.55
C ALA A 119 11.96 24.93 -22.16
N THR A 120 12.80 24.24 -21.38
CA THR A 120 14.15 23.83 -21.79
C THR A 120 14.20 22.37 -22.25
N ASP A 121 13.18 21.57 -21.95
CA ASP A 121 12.96 20.20 -22.45
C ASP A 121 12.17 20.17 -23.78
#